data_AF-A0A3L8SHQ6-F1
#
_entry.id   AF-A0A3L8SHQ6-F1
#
_cell.length_a   1.000
_cell.length_b   1.000
_cell.length_c   1.000
_cell.angle_alpha   90.00
_cell.angle_beta   90.00
_cell.angle_gamma   90.00
#
_symmetry.space_group_name_H-M   'P 1'
#
loop_
_entity.id
_entity.type
_entity.pdbx_description
1 polymer ?
#
loop_
_entity_poly.entity_id
_entity_poly.type
_entity_poly.pdbx_seq_one_letter_code
_entity_poly.pdbx_strand_id
1 'polypeptide(L)'
;MDDGWMHDGWMDRLIDIQKMVQFLSSFWRLNYRKDKKGTDLMSEFRYFKAQTWRIYSSGVRRDASSKATVMSSKQPTFEIVFLRAINQYADMLNKKFLDQANFELQLWNNYFHLAVAFLTQESLQLENFSSAKRAKILNKYGDMRRQIGFEIRDMWYNLGQHKIKFIPEMVGPILEMTLIPETELRKATIPIFFDMMQCEFHSTRSFQRFENEIITKLDHEVEGGRGDEQYKVLFDKILLEHCRKHKYLAKSGETFVKLVVRLMERLLDYRTIMHDENKENRMSCTVNVL
;
A
#
# COMPACT_ATOMS: atom_id res chain seq x y z
N MET A 1 8.69 36.21 35.08
CA MET A 1 7.78 35.05 35.05
C MET A 1 6.72 35.42 34.05
N ASP A 2 6.88 34.98 32.81
CA ASP A 2 5.91 35.22 31.73
C ASP A 2 5.78 33.93 30.92
N ASP A 3 4.54 33.48 30.81
CA ASP A 3 4.11 32.27 30.14
C ASP A 3 4.21 32.42 28.61
N GLY A 4 5.30 31.95 28.03
CA GLY A 4 5.62 32.09 26.61
C GLY A 4 5.50 30.81 25.75
N TRP A 5 4.85 29.75 26.21
CA TRP A 5 4.90 28.44 25.54
C TRP A 5 3.60 27.95 24.87
N MET A 6 2.57 28.78 24.73
CA MET A 6 1.26 28.32 24.25
C MET A 6 0.72 28.91 22.94
N HIS A 7 1.54 29.52 22.07
CA HIS A 7 0.98 30.15 20.85
C HIS A 7 1.62 29.85 19.48
N ASP A 8 2.45 28.81 19.33
CA ASP A 8 3.03 28.51 18.02
C ASP A 8 2.27 27.43 17.21
N GLY A 9 1.40 27.91 16.33
CA GLY A 9 1.14 27.28 15.02
C GLY A 9 0.24 26.04 14.97
N TRP A 10 -0.46 25.65 16.04
CA TRP A 10 -1.42 24.54 15.99
C TRP A 10 -2.78 24.92 15.38
N MET A 11 -3.24 26.16 15.59
CA MET A 11 -4.48 26.69 15.03
C MET A 11 -4.42 26.82 13.50
N ASP A 12 -3.32 27.35 12.94
CA ASP A 12 -3.15 27.46 11.48
C ASP A 12 -3.09 26.09 10.78
N ARG A 13 -2.49 25.08 11.45
CA ARG A 13 -2.47 23.69 10.96
C ARG A 13 -3.84 23.00 11.02
N LEU A 14 -4.69 23.37 11.99
CA LEU A 14 -6.08 22.89 12.08
C LEU A 14 -6.97 23.54 11.01
N ILE A 15 -6.75 24.83 10.70
CA ILE A 15 -7.46 25.56 9.66
C ILE A 15 -7.16 24.98 8.27
N ASP A 16 -5.91 24.62 7.99
CA ASP A 16 -5.53 23.97 6.72
C ASP A 16 -6.09 22.55 6.59
N ILE A 17 -6.15 21.80 7.69
CA ILE A 17 -6.78 20.47 7.72
C ILE A 17 -8.31 20.58 7.52
N GLN A 18 -8.99 21.53 8.18
CA GLN A 18 -10.43 21.74 7.97
C GLN A 18 -10.73 22.23 6.54
N LYS A 19 -9.91 23.11 5.98
CA LYS A 19 -10.03 23.54 4.58
C LYS A 19 -9.77 22.39 3.61
N MET A 20 -8.80 21.51 3.87
CA MET A 20 -8.57 20.31 3.06
C MET A 20 -9.69 19.28 3.19
N VAL A 21 -10.22 19.03 4.39
CA VAL A 21 -11.36 18.13 4.60
C VAL A 21 -12.60 18.69 3.92
N GLN A 22 -12.84 20.00 3.99
CA GLN A 22 -13.93 20.64 3.26
C GLN A 22 -13.70 20.61 1.74
N PHE A 23 -12.48 20.84 1.27
CA PHE A 23 -12.11 20.74 -0.13
C PHE A 23 -12.31 19.32 -0.65
N LEU A 24 -11.81 18.30 0.04
CA LEU A 24 -12.05 16.89 -0.29
C LEU A 24 -13.55 16.59 -0.24
N SER A 25 -14.28 17.00 0.80
CA SER A 25 -15.74 16.77 0.85
C SER A 25 -16.52 17.46 -0.27
N SER A 26 -16.00 18.56 -0.82
CA SER A 26 -16.61 19.33 -1.92
C SER A 26 -16.21 18.76 -3.28
N PHE A 27 -14.93 18.43 -3.45
CA PHE A 27 -14.34 17.74 -4.58
C PHE A 27 -14.99 16.37 -4.80
N TRP A 28 -15.16 15.60 -3.72
CA TRP A 28 -15.85 14.31 -3.73
C TRP A 28 -17.36 14.45 -3.95
N ARG A 29 -18.03 15.48 -3.42
CA ARG A 29 -19.44 15.79 -3.77
C ARG A 29 -19.62 16.15 -5.25
N LEU A 30 -18.64 16.84 -5.84
CA LEU A 30 -18.64 17.21 -7.26
C LEU A 30 -18.31 16.02 -8.17
N ASN A 31 -17.44 15.10 -7.74
CA ASN A 31 -17.08 13.90 -8.51
C ASN A 31 -18.09 12.75 -8.35
N TYR A 32 -18.76 12.59 -7.21
CA TYR A 32 -19.91 11.68 -7.06
C TYR A 32 -21.03 12.01 -8.06
N ARG A 33 -21.20 13.30 -8.40
CA ARG A 33 -22.13 13.73 -9.46
C ARG A 33 -21.65 13.45 -10.89
N LYS A 34 -20.35 13.18 -11.08
CA LYS A 34 -19.71 12.93 -12.38
C LYS A 34 -19.37 11.46 -12.65
N ASP A 35 -19.67 10.54 -11.72
CA ASP A 35 -19.36 9.10 -11.75
C ASP A 35 -20.03 8.27 -12.89
N LYS A 36 -20.44 8.90 -13.98
CA LYS A 36 -20.82 8.22 -15.23
C LYS A 36 -19.69 8.11 -16.26
N LYS A 37 -18.51 8.70 -16.03
CA LYS A 37 -17.36 8.58 -16.94
C LYS A 37 -16.06 8.56 -16.14
N GLY A 38 -15.55 7.34 -15.91
CA GLY A 38 -14.38 7.02 -15.09
C GLY A 38 -13.29 8.09 -15.05
N THR A 39 -13.19 8.76 -13.91
CA THR A 39 -12.07 9.65 -13.59
C THR A 39 -10.88 8.81 -13.14
N ASP A 40 -9.69 9.06 -13.71
CA ASP A 40 -8.43 8.47 -13.27
C ASP A 40 -8.04 9.01 -11.89
N LEU A 41 -8.46 8.30 -10.84
CA LEU A 41 -8.20 8.66 -9.45
C LEU A 41 -6.70 8.76 -9.14
N MET A 42 -5.86 8.01 -9.84
CA MET A 42 -4.41 8.11 -9.65
C MET A 42 -3.88 9.45 -10.15
N SER A 43 -4.45 9.99 -11.22
CA SER A 43 -4.14 11.35 -11.67
C SER A 43 -4.63 12.41 -10.68
N GLU A 44 -5.83 12.24 -10.11
CA GLU A 44 -6.35 13.15 -9.09
C GLU A 44 -5.57 13.06 -7.77
N PHE A 45 -5.14 11.87 -7.36
CA PHE A 45 -4.27 11.67 -6.21
C PHE A 45 -2.90 12.33 -6.43
N ARG A 46 -2.29 12.12 -7.60
CA ARG A 46 -1.04 12.80 -7.99
C ARG A 46 -1.21 14.31 -8.00
N TYR A 47 -2.32 14.81 -8.52
CA TYR A 47 -2.64 16.24 -8.56
C TYR A 47 -2.83 16.81 -7.15
N PHE A 48 -3.62 16.15 -6.31
CA PHE A 48 -3.83 16.55 -4.92
C PHE A 48 -2.52 16.52 -4.14
N LYS A 49 -1.69 15.48 -4.31
CA LYS A 49 -0.34 15.39 -3.74
C LYS A 49 0.53 16.56 -4.20
N ALA A 50 0.52 16.90 -5.49
CA ALA A 50 1.27 18.02 -6.03
C ALA A 50 0.77 19.38 -5.49
N GLN A 51 -0.55 19.58 -5.39
CA GLN A 51 -1.12 20.85 -4.95
C GLN A 51 -0.91 21.09 -3.45
N THR A 52 -1.14 20.07 -2.64
CA THR A 52 -0.86 20.12 -1.20
C THR A 52 0.64 20.31 -0.94
N TRP A 53 1.51 19.69 -1.74
CA TRP A 53 2.96 19.92 -1.70
C TRP A 53 3.34 21.36 -2.07
N ARG A 54 2.73 21.94 -3.10
CA ARG A 54 2.93 23.36 -3.45
C ARG A 54 2.55 24.30 -2.30
N ILE A 55 1.43 24.05 -1.63
CA ILE A 55 0.98 24.83 -0.48
C ILE A 55 1.95 24.67 0.71
N TYR A 56 2.43 23.45 0.98
CA TYR A 56 3.35 23.20 2.08
C TYR A 56 4.75 23.78 1.84
N SER A 57 5.19 23.79 0.58
CA SER A 57 6.49 24.31 0.15
C SER A 57 6.51 25.84 -0.01
N SER A 58 5.38 26.47 -0.34
CA SER A 58 5.27 27.93 -0.39
C SER A 58 5.38 28.59 0.99
N GLY A 59 5.08 27.86 2.06
CA GLY A 59 5.29 28.28 3.45
C GLY A 59 6.73 28.12 3.97
N VAL A 60 7.70 27.69 3.15
CA VAL A 60 9.12 27.54 3.53
C VAL A 60 9.92 28.73 2.98
N ARG A 61 10.49 29.57 3.86
CA ARG A 61 11.28 30.77 3.50
C ARG A 61 12.45 30.42 2.55
N ARG A 62 12.84 31.39 1.72
CA ARG A 62 13.54 31.26 0.43
C ARG A 62 15.01 30.79 0.47
N ASP A 63 15.54 30.34 1.60
CA ASP A 63 16.98 30.07 1.70
C ASP A 63 17.26 28.61 1.28
N ALA A 64 17.97 28.43 0.17
CA ALA A 64 18.16 27.13 -0.49
C ALA A 64 18.82 26.05 0.39
N SER A 65 19.71 26.44 1.31
CA SER A 65 20.33 25.54 2.31
C SER A 65 19.35 25.06 3.38
N SER A 66 18.41 25.91 3.81
CA SER A 66 17.34 25.54 4.74
C SER A 66 16.26 24.68 4.08
N LYS A 67 16.04 24.84 2.76
CA LYS A 67 14.99 24.13 2.03
C LYS A 67 15.18 22.63 2.06
N ALA A 68 16.37 22.09 1.76
CA ALA A 68 16.60 20.64 1.73
C ALA A 68 16.38 19.99 3.11
N THR A 69 16.91 20.62 4.17
CA THR A 69 16.76 20.15 5.55
C THR A 69 15.32 20.28 6.05
N VAL A 70 14.63 21.39 5.72
CA VAL A 70 13.22 21.61 6.07
C VAL A 70 12.30 20.67 5.28
N MET A 71 12.57 20.42 3.99
CA MET A 71 11.83 19.47 3.16
C MET A 71 11.92 18.05 3.72
N SER A 72 13.11 17.60 4.11
CA SER A 72 13.31 16.30 4.78
C SER A 72 12.56 16.21 6.12
N SER A 73 12.46 17.32 6.86
CA SER A 73 11.76 17.36 8.16
C SER A 73 10.23 17.42 8.07
N LYS A 74 9.68 17.98 6.99
CA LYS A 74 8.24 18.23 6.79
C LYS A 74 7.52 17.14 6.00
N GLN A 75 8.25 16.35 5.21
CA GLN A 75 7.70 15.23 4.43
C GLN A 75 6.84 14.26 5.27
N PRO A 76 7.22 13.82 6.49
CA PRO A 76 6.38 12.92 7.27
C PRO A 76 5.07 13.56 7.75
N THR A 77 5.06 14.87 8.01
CA THR A 77 3.87 15.61 8.44
C THR A 77 2.82 15.66 7.33
N PHE A 78 3.26 15.76 6.09
CA PHE A 78 2.41 15.71 4.91
C PHE A 78 1.72 14.35 4.78
N GLU A 79 2.48 13.26 4.88
CA GLU A 79 1.92 11.90 4.76
C GLU A 79 0.88 11.63 5.86
N ILE A 80 1.03 12.20 7.06
CA ILE A 80 0.03 12.09 8.13
C ILE A 80 -1.30 12.77 7.78
N VAL A 81 -1.27 13.91 7.08
CA VAL A 81 -2.50 14.58 6.65
C VAL A 81 -3.24 13.72 5.63
N PHE A 82 -2.50 13.13 4.69
CA PHE A 82 -3.06 12.20 3.71
C PHE A 82 -3.64 10.93 4.36
N LEU A 83 -2.90 10.35 5.30
CA LEU A 83 -3.36 9.20 6.09
C LEU A 83 -4.69 9.48 6.78
N ARG A 84 -4.83 10.66 7.41
CA ARG A 84 -6.09 11.08 8.04
C ARG A 84 -7.22 11.23 7.03
N ALA A 85 -6.94 11.76 5.84
CA ALA A 85 -7.94 11.89 4.78
C ALA A 85 -8.41 10.52 4.27
N ILE A 86 -7.50 9.55 4.11
CA ILE A 86 -7.83 8.18 3.71
C ILE A 86 -8.69 7.51 4.79
N ASN A 87 -8.35 7.66 6.07
CA ASN A 87 -9.16 7.10 7.16
C ASN A 87 -10.57 7.71 7.25
N GLN A 88 -10.70 9.03 7.03
CA GLN A 88 -12.02 9.66 6.93
C GLN A 88 -12.83 9.15 5.74
N TYR A 89 -12.18 8.81 4.63
CA TYR A 89 -12.83 8.20 3.49
C TYR A 89 -13.30 6.78 3.81
N ALA A 90 -12.48 5.98 4.50
CA ALA A 90 -12.85 4.67 5.01
C ALA A 90 -14.10 4.73 5.91
N ASP A 91 -14.11 5.66 6.87
CA ASP A 91 -15.27 5.90 7.76
C ASP A 91 -16.54 6.24 6.98
N MET A 92 -16.44 7.05 5.93
CA MET A 92 -17.57 7.43 5.09
C MET A 92 -18.11 6.23 4.30
N LEU A 93 -17.22 5.41 3.72
CA LEU A 93 -17.59 4.21 2.98
C LEU A 93 -18.31 3.20 3.86
N ASN A 94 -17.75 2.88 5.03
CA ASN A 94 -18.37 1.97 5.98
C ASN A 94 -19.76 2.48 6.43
N LYS A 95 -19.93 3.78 6.66
CA LYS A 95 -21.19 4.34 7.18
C LYS A 95 -22.29 4.48 6.15
N LYS A 96 -21.96 4.71 4.86
CA LYS A 96 -22.96 5.11 3.84
C LYS A 96 -23.04 4.22 2.62
N PHE A 97 -22.03 3.39 2.36
CA PHE A 97 -21.89 2.65 1.11
C PHE A 97 -21.56 1.17 1.34
N LEU A 98 -21.72 0.66 2.56
CA LEU A 98 -21.49 -0.74 2.91
C LEU A 98 -22.76 -1.58 2.83
N ASP A 99 -23.94 -0.98 3.01
CA ASP A 99 -25.20 -1.70 2.94
C ASP A 99 -25.55 -2.09 1.51
N GLN A 100 -26.29 -3.19 1.37
CA GLN A 100 -26.59 -3.77 0.05
C GLN A 100 -27.34 -2.82 -0.89
N ALA A 101 -28.14 -1.88 -0.36
CA ALA A 101 -28.94 -0.95 -1.17
C ALA A 101 -28.12 0.22 -1.71
N ASN A 102 -27.07 0.65 -0.99
CA ASN A 102 -26.23 1.79 -1.38
C ASN A 102 -24.79 1.37 -1.73
N PHE A 103 -24.54 0.08 -1.99
CA PHE A 103 -23.18 -0.39 -2.26
C PHE A 103 -22.63 0.14 -3.60
N GLU A 104 -21.67 1.06 -3.52
CA GLU A 104 -21.03 1.68 -4.68
C GLU A 104 -19.65 1.07 -4.97
N LEU A 105 -19.62 0.06 -5.83
CA LEU A 105 -18.40 -0.71 -6.14
C LEU A 105 -17.21 0.17 -6.54
N GLN A 106 -17.44 1.20 -7.36
CA GLN A 106 -16.38 2.07 -7.84
C GLN A 106 -15.73 2.88 -6.73
N LEU A 107 -16.50 3.35 -5.74
CA LEU A 107 -15.96 4.11 -4.62
C LEU A 107 -15.05 3.24 -3.73
N TRP A 108 -15.43 1.99 -3.51
CA TRP A 108 -14.62 1.01 -2.78
C TRP A 108 -13.35 0.62 -3.56
N ASN A 109 -13.46 0.36 -4.87
CA ASN A 109 -12.30 0.11 -5.74
C ASN A 109 -11.30 1.28 -5.65
N ASN A 110 -11.81 2.50 -5.80
CA ASN A 110 -11.05 3.73 -5.69
C ASN A 110 -10.34 3.85 -4.33
N TYR A 111 -11.02 3.50 -3.23
CA TYR A 111 -10.40 3.48 -1.91
C TYR A 111 -9.22 2.53 -1.82
N PHE A 112 -9.39 1.26 -2.23
CA PHE A 112 -8.31 0.28 -2.13
C PHE A 112 -7.10 0.66 -2.98
N HIS A 113 -7.31 1.08 -4.24
CA HIS A 113 -6.22 1.55 -5.09
C HIS A 113 -5.51 2.78 -4.51
N LEU A 114 -6.25 3.75 -3.98
CA LEU A 114 -5.69 4.93 -3.33
C LEU A 114 -4.86 4.56 -2.10
N ALA A 115 -5.40 3.70 -1.23
CA ALA A 115 -4.76 3.33 0.02
C ALA A 115 -3.49 2.50 -0.23
N VAL A 116 -3.54 1.55 -1.19
CA VAL A 116 -2.37 0.79 -1.63
C VAL A 116 -1.32 1.71 -2.25
N ALA A 117 -1.71 2.60 -3.17
CA ALA A 117 -0.77 3.55 -3.79
C ALA A 117 -0.10 4.48 -2.76
N PHE A 118 -0.85 4.91 -1.74
CA PHE A 118 -0.29 5.68 -0.63
C PHE A 118 0.70 4.84 0.19
N LEU A 119 0.42 3.56 0.42
CA LEU A 119 1.27 2.68 1.21
C LEU A 119 2.54 2.23 0.45
N THR A 120 2.47 2.07 -0.88
CA THR A 120 3.59 1.62 -1.72
C THR A 120 4.51 2.74 -2.20
N GLN A 121 4.15 4.01 -1.98
CA GLN A 121 4.97 5.16 -2.42
C GLN A 121 6.38 5.18 -1.80
N GLU A 122 7.35 5.66 -2.58
CA GLU A 122 8.77 5.71 -2.18
C GLU A 122 9.04 6.49 -0.89
N SER A 123 8.25 7.54 -0.60
CA SER A 123 8.43 8.36 0.61
C SER A 123 8.17 7.61 1.91
N LEU A 124 7.44 6.49 1.86
CA LEU A 124 7.16 5.63 3.01
C LEU A 124 8.07 4.39 3.06
N GLN A 125 8.89 4.11 2.04
CA GLN A 125 9.81 2.98 2.04
C GLN A 125 11.06 3.28 2.87
N LEU A 126 10.91 3.09 4.18
CA LEU A 126 11.89 3.46 5.20
C LEU A 126 13.24 2.74 5.06
N GLU A 127 13.27 1.60 4.39
CA GLU A 127 14.45 0.82 4.01
C GLU A 127 15.39 1.59 3.06
N ASN A 128 14.86 2.54 2.28
CA ASN A 128 15.65 3.37 1.37
C ASN A 128 16.29 4.58 2.07
N PHE A 129 16.00 4.79 3.35
CA PHE A 129 16.55 5.89 4.13
C PHE A 129 17.73 5.47 5.00
N SER A 130 18.60 6.43 5.33
CA SER A 130 19.66 6.21 6.30
C SER A 130 19.10 5.81 7.67
N SER A 131 19.85 5.00 8.42
CA SER A 131 19.45 4.51 9.75
C SER A 131 19.02 5.63 10.70
N ALA A 132 19.73 6.76 10.67
CA ALA A 132 19.40 7.94 11.49
C ALA A 132 18.07 8.59 11.09
N LYS A 133 17.80 8.76 9.79
CA LYS A 133 16.53 9.32 9.29
C LYS A 133 15.37 8.37 9.62
N ARG A 134 15.54 7.07 9.38
CA ARG A 134 14.55 6.03 9.71
C ARG A 134 14.19 6.05 11.20
N ALA A 135 15.20 6.01 12.09
CA ALA A 135 14.97 6.03 13.53
C ALA A 135 14.22 7.29 13.98
N LYS A 136 14.57 8.46 13.43
CA LYS A 136 13.89 9.72 13.74
C LYS A 136 12.42 9.72 13.30
N ILE A 137 12.11 9.16 12.11
CA ILE A 137 10.74 9.05 11.62
C ILE A 137 9.93 8.11 12.51
N LEU A 138 10.45 6.90 12.77
CA LEU A 138 9.78 5.89 13.58
C LEU A 138 9.51 6.38 15.01
N ASN A 139 10.48 7.03 15.65
CA ASN A 139 10.32 7.53 17.02
C ASN A 139 9.28 8.66 17.12
N LYS A 140 9.14 9.48 16.07
CA LYS A 140 8.26 10.65 16.10
C LYS A 140 6.85 10.36 15.58
N TYR A 141 6.71 9.49 14.59
CA TYR A 141 5.47 9.29 13.84
C TYR A 141 5.01 7.83 13.78
N GLY A 142 5.81 6.88 14.27
CA GLY A 142 5.57 5.46 14.06
C GLY A 142 5.83 5.02 12.61
N ASP A 143 5.44 3.78 12.30
CA ASP A 143 5.44 3.30 10.91
C ASP A 143 4.02 3.45 10.34
N MET A 144 3.83 4.47 9.49
CA MET A 144 2.55 4.75 8.86
C MET A 144 2.07 3.62 7.96
N ARG A 145 2.97 2.78 7.41
CA ARG A 145 2.61 1.64 6.56
C ARG A 145 1.83 0.60 7.36
N ARG A 146 2.20 0.36 8.63
CA ARG A 146 1.42 -0.50 9.52
C ARG A 146 0.02 0.04 9.76
N GLN A 147 -0.09 1.34 10.05
CA GLN A 147 -1.37 1.97 10.36
C GLN A 147 -2.35 1.85 9.19
N ILE A 148 -1.93 2.25 7.98
CA ILE A 148 -2.83 2.18 6.81
C ILE A 148 -3.04 0.73 6.34
N GLY A 149 -2.05 -0.14 6.44
CA GLY A 149 -2.21 -1.55 6.06
C GLY A 149 -3.21 -2.30 6.93
N PHE A 150 -3.27 -1.99 8.23
CA PHE A 150 -4.30 -2.53 9.11
C PHE A 150 -5.68 -1.98 8.77
N GLU A 151 -5.79 -0.70 8.42
CA GLU A 151 -7.05 -0.12 7.94
C GLU A 151 -7.53 -0.78 6.63
N ILE A 152 -6.64 -1.00 5.66
CA ILE A 152 -6.96 -1.70 4.41
C ILE A 152 -7.47 -3.12 4.71
N ARG A 153 -6.80 -3.83 5.62
CA ARG A 153 -7.21 -5.17 6.07
C ARG A 153 -8.62 -5.14 6.68
N ASP A 154 -8.87 -4.22 7.59
CA ASP A 154 -10.17 -4.15 8.29
C ASP A 154 -11.29 -3.77 7.32
N MET A 155 -11.01 -2.83 6.41
CA MET A 155 -11.90 -2.47 5.30
C MET A 155 -12.21 -3.67 4.39
N TRP A 156 -11.21 -4.49 4.06
CA TRP A 156 -11.42 -5.71 3.28
C TRP A 156 -12.36 -6.69 3.99
N TYR A 157 -12.15 -6.93 5.28
CA TYR A 157 -13.00 -7.85 6.04
C TYR A 157 -14.44 -7.32 6.23
N ASN A 158 -14.63 -6.00 6.29
CA ASN A 158 -15.95 -5.38 6.38
C ASN A 158 -16.82 -5.58 5.14
N LEU A 159 -16.23 -5.78 3.94
CA LEU A 159 -16.96 -5.96 2.68
C LEU A 159 -17.94 -7.14 2.69
N GLY A 160 -17.75 -8.14 3.56
CA GLY A 160 -18.63 -9.30 3.67
C GLY A 160 -18.86 -10.00 2.32
N GLN A 161 -20.13 -10.09 1.90
CA GLN A 161 -20.53 -10.74 0.63
C GLN A 161 -20.06 -9.99 -0.63
N HIS A 162 -19.63 -8.73 -0.50
CA HIS A 162 -19.21 -7.92 -1.64
C HIS A 162 -17.77 -8.21 -2.10
N LYS A 163 -16.96 -8.94 -1.32
CA LYS A 163 -15.56 -9.28 -1.64
C LYS A 163 -15.39 -9.91 -3.02
N ILE A 164 -16.31 -10.80 -3.42
CA ILE A 164 -16.24 -11.49 -4.71
C ILE A 164 -16.26 -10.52 -5.90
N LYS A 165 -16.87 -9.32 -5.75
CA LYS A 165 -16.90 -8.30 -6.80
C LYS A 165 -15.52 -7.69 -7.10
N PHE A 166 -14.57 -7.85 -6.17
CA PHE A 166 -13.20 -7.33 -6.28
C PHE A 166 -12.20 -8.39 -6.77
N ILE A 167 -12.62 -9.65 -6.88
CA ILE A 167 -11.74 -10.75 -7.28
C ILE A 167 -11.94 -11.01 -8.78
N PRO A 168 -10.85 -11.01 -9.59
CA PRO A 168 -9.45 -11.02 -9.18
C PRO A 168 -8.75 -9.64 -9.15
N GLU A 169 -9.41 -8.56 -9.57
CA GLU A 169 -8.79 -7.25 -9.80
C GLU A 169 -7.99 -6.70 -8.60
N MET A 170 -8.39 -7.03 -7.38
CA MET A 170 -7.75 -6.56 -6.15
C MET A 170 -6.55 -7.42 -5.70
N VAL A 171 -6.28 -8.55 -6.36
CA VAL A 171 -5.14 -9.42 -6.03
C VAL A 171 -3.82 -8.69 -6.24
N GLY A 172 -3.64 -7.99 -7.37
CA GLY A 172 -2.44 -7.21 -7.67
C GLY A 172 -2.16 -6.12 -6.63
N PRO A 173 -3.10 -5.18 -6.37
CA PRO A 173 -2.91 -4.15 -5.35
C PRO A 173 -2.60 -4.69 -3.95
N ILE A 174 -3.28 -5.77 -3.53
CA ILE A 174 -2.97 -6.40 -2.23
C ILE A 174 -1.59 -7.04 -2.24
N LEU A 175 -1.18 -7.65 -3.36
CA LEU A 175 0.18 -8.18 -3.52
C LEU A 175 1.24 -7.10 -3.36
N GLU A 176 1.11 -5.97 -4.04
CA GLU A 176 2.04 -4.84 -3.91
C GLU A 176 2.21 -4.40 -2.45
N MET A 177 1.10 -4.30 -1.71
CA MET A 177 1.13 -3.99 -0.28
C MET A 177 1.85 -5.06 0.54
N THR A 178 1.59 -6.34 0.26
CA THR A 178 2.19 -7.44 1.04
C THR A 178 3.69 -7.59 0.77
N LEU A 179 4.19 -7.15 -0.38
CA LEU A 179 5.62 -7.23 -0.73
C LEU A 179 6.49 -6.21 0.01
N ILE A 180 5.90 -5.18 0.65
CA ILE A 180 6.63 -4.21 1.47
C ILE A 180 7.41 -4.93 2.58
N PRO A 181 8.71 -4.62 2.78
CA PRO A 181 9.55 -5.24 3.81
C PRO A 181 9.26 -4.71 5.22
N GLU A 182 8.01 -4.88 5.66
CA GLU A 182 7.54 -4.62 7.02
C GLU A 182 6.82 -5.88 7.53
N THR A 183 7.41 -6.53 8.54
CA THR A 183 7.04 -7.90 8.93
C THR A 183 5.64 -8.01 9.53
N GLU A 184 5.21 -7.04 10.33
CA GLU A 184 3.89 -7.10 10.98
C GLU A 184 2.77 -6.80 9.98
N LEU A 185 3.01 -5.90 9.03
CA LEU A 185 2.17 -5.64 7.87
C LEU A 185 1.99 -6.91 7.04
N ARG A 186 3.09 -7.59 6.68
CA ARG A 186 3.07 -8.87 5.95
C ARG A 186 2.19 -9.89 6.66
N LYS A 187 2.44 -10.13 7.95
CA LYS A 187 1.68 -11.09 8.75
C LYS A 187 0.18 -10.77 8.81
N ALA A 188 -0.16 -9.48 8.88
CA ALA A 188 -1.55 -9.04 8.96
C ALA A 188 -2.28 -9.09 7.61
N THR A 189 -1.57 -8.93 6.49
CA THR A 189 -2.18 -8.75 5.16
C THR A 189 -2.13 -10.01 4.29
N ILE A 190 -1.13 -10.88 4.43
CA ILE A 190 -1.07 -12.17 3.71
C ILE A 190 -2.35 -13.02 3.90
N PRO A 191 -2.98 -13.11 5.08
CA PRO A 191 -4.24 -13.85 5.24
C PRO A 191 -5.39 -13.40 4.33
N ILE A 192 -5.36 -12.16 3.80
CA ILE A 192 -6.35 -11.66 2.84
C ILE A 192 -6.38 -12.55 1.59
N PHE A 193 -5.25 -13.09 1.15
CA PHE A 193 -5.20 -14.01 0.01
C PHE A 193 -5.98 -15.30 0.28
N PHE A 194 -5.88 -15.86 1.48
CA PHE A 194 -6.69 -17.02 1.85
C PHE A 194 -8.18 -16.69 1.91
N ASP A 195 -8.53 -15.48 2.37
CA ASP A 195 -9.92 -15.00 2.35
C ASP A 195 -10.44 -14.82 0.92
N MET A 196 -9.61 -14.32 -0.02
CA MET A 196 -9.95 -14.26 -1.45
C MET A 196 -10.21 -15.65 -2.04
N MET A 197 -9.33 -16.63 -1.77
CA MET A 197 -9.53 -18.02 -2.19
C MET A 197 -10.85 -18.60 -1.68
N GLN A 198 -11.17 -18.37 -0.40
CA GLN A 198 -12.43 -18.83 0.20
C GLN A 198 -13.64 -18.17 -0.43
N CYS A 199 -13.59 -16.85 -0.68
CA CYS A 199 -14.68 -16.10 -1.31
C CYS A 199 -14.97 -16.63 -2.71
N GLU A 200 -13.95 -16.81 -3.53
CA GLU A 200 -14.13 -17.35 -4.89
C GLU A 200 -14.63 -18.80 -4.87
N PHE A 201 -14.07 -19.63 -4.00
CA PHE A 201 -14.49 -21.03 -3.86
C PHE A 201 -15.94 -21.16 -3.39
N HIS A 202 -16.40 -20.30 -2.49
CA HIS A 202 -17.79 -20.28 -2.06
C HIS A 202 -18.75 -19.97 -3.22
N SER A 203 -18.37 -19.06 -4.12
CA SER A 203 -19.20 -18.64 -5.25
C SER A 203 -19.11 -19.56 -6.47
N THR A 204 -17.94 -20.12 -6.79
CA THR A 204 -17.72 -20.84 -8.07
C THR A 204 -17.32 -22.30 -7.91
N ARG A 205 -17.08 -22.77 -6.66
CA ARG A 205 -16.47 -24.08 -6.35
C ARG A 205 -15.03 -24.26 -6.87
N SER A 206 -14.39 -23.16 -7.26
CA SER A 206 -13.00 -23.07 -7.71
C SER A 206 -12.39 -21.75 -7.23
N PHE A 207 -11.06 -21.62 -7.24
CA PHE A 207 -10.36 -20.35 -7.02
C PHE A 207 -9.38 -20.03 -8.15
N GLN A 208 -9.62 -20.56 -9.35
CA GLN A 208 -8.71 -20.44 -10.49
C GLN A 208 -8.49 -19.00 -10.93
N ARG A 209 -9.47 -18.09 -10.79
CA ARG A 209 -9.26 -16.68 -11.18
C ARG A 209 -8.26 -16.02 -10.24
N PHE A 210 -8.41 -16.24 -8.93
CA PHE A 210 -7.45 -15.82 -7.93
C PHE A 210 -6.06 -16.44 -8.17
N GLU A 211 -5.99 -17.77 -8.39
CA GLU A 211 -4.73 -18.49 -8.60
C GLU A 211 -3.96 -17.98 -9.82
N ASN A 212 -4.63 -17.79 -10.95
CA ASN A 212 -3.99 -17.28 -12.15
C ASN A 212 -3.51 -15.84 -11.95
N GLU A 213 -4.34 -14.99 -11.34
CA GLU A 213 -3.99 -13.58 -11.14
C GLU A 213 -2.79 -13.42 -10.21
N ILE A 214 -2.74 -14.14 -9.08
CA ILE A 214 -1.62 -14.01 -8.14
C ILE A 214 -0.31 -14.53 -8.75
N ILE A 215 -0.35 -15.58 -9.58
CA ILE A 215 0.82 -16.07 -10.32
C ILE A 215 1.31 -15.00 -11.29
N THR A 216 0.43 -14.45 -12.13
CA THR A 216 0.80 -13.41 -13.10
C THR A 216 1.33 -12.16 -12.44
N LYS A 217 0.73 -11.71 -11.33
CA LYS A 217 1.18 -10.50 -10.63
C LYS A 217 2.47 -10.72 -9.86
N LEU A 218 2.67 -11.90 -9.28
CA LEU A 218 3.91 -12.22 -8.58
C LEU A 218 5.11 -12.26 -9.53
N ASP A 219 4.94 -12.83 -10.71
CA ASP A 219 5.95 -12.84 -11.76
C ASP A 219 6.41 -11.40 -12.08
N HIS A 220 5.45 -10.53 -12.38
CA HIS A 220 5.70 -9.12 -12.67
C HIS A 220 6.39 -8.36 -11.52
N GLU A 221 5.90 -8.51 -10.29
CA GLU A 221 6.42 -7.75 -9.14
C GLU A 221 7.82 -8.21 -8.72
N VAL A 222 8.10 -9.51 -8.78
CA VAL A 222 9.43 -10.05 -8.39
C VAL A 222 10.47 -9.76 -9.47
N GLU A 223 10.12 -9.84 -10.75
CA GLU A 223 10.95 -9.33 -11.85
C GLU A 223 11.22 -7.83 -11.70
N GLY A 224 10.24 -7.06 -11.22
CA GLY A 224 10.36 -5.65 -10.83
C GLY A 224 11.25 -5.38 -9.61
N GLY A 225 11.88 -6.40 -9.03
CA GLY A 225 12.83 -6.29 -7.92
C GLY A 225 12.19 -6.31 -6.54
N ARG A 226 10.88 -6.51 -6.42
CA ARG A 226 10.19 -6.66 -5.12
C ARG A 226 10.25 -8.11 -4.63
N GLY A 227 9.86 -8.34 -3.38
CA GLY A 227 9.89 -9.67 -2.77
C GLY A 227 11.27 -10.09 -2.26
N ASP A 228 11.27 -10.91 -1.21
CA ASP A 228 12.46 -11.41 -0.55
C ASP A 228 12.19 -12.79 0.08
N GLU A 229 13.26 -13.41 0.60
CA GLU A 229 13.19 -14.72 1.24
C GLU A 229 12.26 -14.74 2.46
N GLN A 230 12.20 -13.63 3.20
CA GLN A 230 11.31 -13.52 4.36
C GLN A 230 9.84 -13.54 3.92
N TYR A 231 9.49 -12.83 2.85
CA TYR A 231 8.15 -12.82 2.28
C TYR A 231 7.73 -14.23 1.86
N LYS A 232 8.59 -14.95 1.14
CA LYS A 232 8.34 -16.34 0.73
C LYS A 232 8.04 -17.24 1.93
N VAL A 233 8.86 -17.19 2.98
CA VAL A 233 8.69 -18.00 4.20
C VAL A 233 7.38 -17.64 4.93
N LEU A 234 7.06 -16.35 5.02
CA LEU A 234 5.80 -15.90 5.65
C LEU A 234 4.58 -16.33 4.83
N PHE A 235 4.64 -16.20 3.51
CA PHE A 235 3.57 -16.60 2.59
C PHE A 235 3.28 -18.10 2.72
N ASP A 236 4.32 -18.94 2.66
CA ASP A 236 4.22 -20.39 2.83
C ASP A 236 3.57 -20.74 4.17
N LYS A 237 4.17 -20.25 5.27
CA LYS A 237 3.74 -20.58 6.63
C LYS A 237 2.27 -20.18 6.89
N ILE A 238 1.91 -18.94 6.58
CA ILE A 238 0.59 -18.39 6.91
C ILE A 238 -0.48 -19.08 6.06
N LEU A 239 -0.29 -19.17 4.74
CA LEU A 239 -1.32 -19.75 3.88
C LEU A 239 -1.45 -21.26 4.06
N LEU A 240 -0.35 -22.00 4.29
CA LEU A 240 -0.45 -23.44 4.62
C LEU A 240 -1.22 -23.66 5.92
N GLU A 241 -0.96 -22.86 6.96
CA GLU A 241 -1.67 -22.97 8.23
C GLU A 241 -3.19 -22.76 8.05
N HIS A 242 -3.59 -21.75 7.28
CA HIS A 242 -4.99 -21.48 6.99
C HIS A 242 -5.63 -22.56 6.09
N CYS A 243 -4.94 -23.01 5.04
CA CYS A 243 -5.45 -24.05 4.15
C CYS A 243 -5.68 -25.37 4.90
N ARG A 244 -4.71 -25.81 5.72
CA ARG A 244 -4.80 -27.07 6.48
C ARG A 244 -5.95 -27.09 7.48
N LYS A 245 -6.31 -25.93 8.05
CA LYS A 245 -7.46 -25.80 8.95
C LYS A 245 -8.81 -25.81 8.21
N HIS A 246 -8.83 -25.61 6.90
CA HIS A 246 -10.06 -25.47 6.13
C HIS A 246 -10.49 -26.77 5.44
N LYS A 247 -11.70 -27.25 5.79
CA LYS A 247 -12.23 -28.56 5.40
C LYS A 247 -12.20 -28.86 3.89
N TYR A 248 -12.52 -27.87 3.05
CA TYR A 248 -12.66 -28.08 1.59
C TYR A 248 -11.45 -27.62 0.79
N LEU A 249 -10.61 -26.75 1.35
CA LEU A 249 -9.48 -26.13 0.65
C LEU A 249 -8.14 -26.72 1.06
N ALA A 250 -8.08 -27.61 2.05
CA ALA A 250 -6.81 -28.16 2.53
C ALA A 250 -5.95 -28.73 1.41
N LYS A 251 -6.50 -29.61 0.57
CA LYS A 251 -5.72 -30.28 -0.49
C LYS A 251 -5.38 -29.37 -1.67
N SER A 252 -6.37 -28.65 -2.21
CA SER A 252 -6.18 -27.75 -3.35
C SER A 252 -5.35 -26.52 -2.96
N GLY A 253 -5.61 -25.95 -1.78
CA GLY A 253 -4.85 -24.84 -1.21
C GLY A 253 -3.41 -25.21 -0.89
N GLU A 254 -3.12 -26.40 -0.32
CA GLU A 254 -1.73 -26.83 -0.12
C GLU A 254 -0.97 -27.02 -1.44
N THR A 255 -1.66 -27.52 -2.47
CA THR A 255 -1.07 -27.66 -3.82
C THR A 255 -0.74 -26.28 -4.40
N PHE A 256 -1.68 -25.33 -4.28
CA PHE A 256 -1.51 -23.95 -4.70
C PHE A 256 -0.35 -23.25 -3.97
N VAL A 257 -0.27 -23.35 -2.64
CA VAL A 257 0.81 -22.69 -1.88
C VAL A 257 2.17 -23.24 -2.30
N LYS A 258 2.31 -24.56 -2.47
CA LYS A 258 3.55 -25.17 -2.97
C LYS A 258 3.91 -24.69 -4.38
N LEU A 259 2.92 -24.47 -5.25
CA LEU A 259 3.14 -23.94 -6.59
C LEU A 259 3.72 -22.51 -6.52
N VAL A 260 3.07 -21.62 -5.77
CA VAL A 260 3.47 -20.21 -5.66
C VAL A 260 4.82 -20.07 -4.94
N VAL A 261 5.08 -20.88 -3.91
CA VAL A 261 6.39 -20.89 -3.23
C VAL A 261 7.50 -21.31 -4.19
N ARG A 262 7.31 -22.38 -4.96
CA ARG A 262 8.29 -22.81 -5.98
C ARG A 262 8.52 -21.76 -7.06
N LEU A 263 7.46 -21.02 -7.44
CA LEU A 263 7.59 -19.90 -8.35
C LEU A 263 8.47 -18.80 -7.73
N MET A 264 8.18 -18.37 -6.50
CA MET A 264 8.99 -17.38 -5.79
C MET A 264 10.46 -17.82 -5.65
N GLU A 265 10.73 -19.09 -5.33
CA GLU A 265 12.11 -19.63 -5.27
C GLU A 265 12.84 -19.39 -6.58
N ARG A 266 12.25 -19.80 -7.70
CA ARG A 266 12.88 -19.66 -9.03
C ARG A 266 13.11 -18.20 -9.40
N LEU A 267 12.17 -17.32 -9.11
CA LEU A 267 12.28 -15.90 -9.43
C LEU A 267 13.35 -15.21 -8.58
N LEU A 268 13.44 -15.57 -7.29
CA LEU A 268 14.49 -15.05 -6.39
C LEU A 268 15.88 -15.58 -6.75
N ASP A 269 15.98 -16.86 -7.13
CA ASP A 269 17.22 -17.48 -7.62
C ASP A 269 17.69 -16.80 -8.92
N TYR A 270 16.78 -16.61 -9.88
CA TYR A 270 17.06 -15.90 -11.13
C TYR A 270 17.58 -14.47 -10.88
N ARG A 271 16.95 -13.73 -9.96
CA ARG A 271 17.39 -12.39 -9.57
C ARG A 271 18.81 -12.39 -8.99
N THR A 272 19.15 -13.41 -8.21
CA THR A 272 20.48 -13.54 -7.60
C THR A 272 21.55 -13.76 -8.67
N ILE A 273 21.30 -14.69 -9.60
CA ILE A 273 22.21 -14.99 -10.73
C ILE A 273 22.40 -13.75 -11.61
N MET A 274 21.31 -13.09 -12.03
CA MET A 274 21.39 -11.89 -12.87
C MET A 274 22.13 -10.73 -12.19
N HIS A 275 22.03 -10.61 -10.87
CA HIS A 275 22.74 -9.59 -10.11
C HIS A 275 24.23 -9.92 -9.95
N ASP A 276 24.61 -11.19 -9.91
CA ASP A 276 26.01 -11.63 -9.80
C ASP A 276 26.74 -11.62 -11.15
N GLU A 277 26.10 -12.01 -12.25
CA GLU A 277 26.67 -11.87 -13.60
C GLU A 277 26.97 -10.39 -13.94
N ASN A 278 26.11 -9.47 -13.51
CA ASN A 278 26.36 -8.03 -13.65
C ASN A 278 27.53 -7.51 -12.80
N LYS A 279 27.89 -8.20 -11.70
CA LYS A 279 29.09 -7.87 -10.91
C LYS A 279 30.35 -8.46 -11.52
N GLU A 280 30.31 -9.69 -12.05
CA GLU A 280 31.43 -10.28 -12.78
C GLU A 280 31.75 -9.49 -14.08
N ASN A 281 30.72 -9.05 -14.82
CA ASN A 281 30.91 -8.19 -15.99
C ASN A 281 31.43 -6.78 -15.64
N ARG A 282 31.21 -6.28 -14.41
CA ARG A 282 31.82 -5.04 -13.91
C ARG A 282 33.27 -5.20 -13.46
N MET A 283 33.75 -6.43 -13.22
CA MET A 283 35.16 -6.71 -12.96
C MET A 283 35.95 -7.15 -14.21
N SER A 284 35.31 -7.25 -15.38
CA SER A 284 35.99 -7.56 -16.65
C SER A 284 36.43 -6.31 -17.45
N CYS A 285 36.05 -5.10 -17.04
CA CYS A 285 36.52 -3.86 -17.67
C CYS A 285 37.68 -3.20 -16.89
N THR A 286 38.74 -3.93 -16.56
CA THR A 286 40.06 -3.31 -16.23
C THR A 286 41.28 -4.22 -16.45
N VAL A 287 41.27 -5.19 -17.38
CA VAL A 287 42.53 -5.86 -17.79
C VAL A 287 42.48 -6.26 -19.27
N ASN A 288 42.97 -5.36 -20.13
CA ASN A 288 43.77 -5.59 -21.35
C ASN A 288 43.61 -4.42 -22.32
N VAL A 289 44.26 -3.30 -21.98
CA VAL A 289 44.85 -2.42 -22.99
C VAL A 289 46.34 -2.37 -22.70
N LEU A 290 47.03 -3.41 -23.14
CA LEU A 290 48.44 -3.42 -23.55
C LEU A 290 48.55 -4.33 -24.77
#